data_AF-A0A1H0QE18-F1
#
_entry.id   AF-A0A1H0QE18-F1
#
_cell.length_a   1.000
_cell.length_b   1.000
_cell.length_c   1.000
_cell.angle_alpha   90.00
_cell.angle_beta   90.00
_cell.angle_gamma   90.00
#
_symmetry.space_group_name_H-M   'P 1'
#
loop_
_entity.id
_entity.type
_entity.pdbx_description
1 polymer ?
#
loop_
_entity_poly.entity_id
_entity_poly.type
_entity_poly.pdbx_seq_one_letter_code
_entity_poly.pdbx_strand_id
1 'polypeptide(L)'
;MTGSFSRGLAAGAAGTTVLNAVTYLDMALRGRGASSTPEDTIDAAVDAAGTKLPGKKSERENRRTALGALSGIGNGVAVGVLASLARTAGVRLPTTVGAVATGAAAMALTDGATTALGVSDPRDWSSKDWISDAVPHLAYGAAVQAVVEAIPSPSDKPKRKASGGLTVRSLLLGVATGCRSSLGLSAPALTNPDGGAVRKLGAVGAIGAELYADKLEDTPPRTSPQGLPLRFASAAGGAGALSAREDANAAVPILAGLVGAAAGTWGGLGFRRWAGSAGIPDWQAAVIEDGVGIALALAATLPGRKRARPVLTTV
;
A
#
# COMPACT_ATOMS: atom_id res chain seq x y z
N MET A 1 10.81 25.91 -1.56
CA MET A 1 10.28 24.68 -2.20
C MET A 1 9.40 23.96 -1.21
N THR A 2 8.23 23.48 -1.63
CA THR A 2 7.24 22.81 -0.76
C THR A 2 7.70 21.41 -0.37
N GLY A 3 7.55 21.06 0.91
CA GLY A 3 7.81 19.69 1.39
C GLY A 3 6.83 18.69 0.81
N SER A 4 7.24 17.41 0.70
CA SER A 4 6.40 16.32 0.16
C SER A 4 5.03 16.23 0.84
N PHE A 5 4.99 16.44 2.17
CA PHE A 5 3.76 16.42 2.94
C PHE A 5 2.81 17.56 2.52
N SER A 6 3.28 18.82 2.56
CA SER A 6 2.47 19.99 2.17
C SER A 6 2.01 19.93 0.70
N ARG A 7 2.87 19.44 -0.20
CA ARG A 7 2.48 19.16 -1.59
C ARG A 7 1.33 18.16 -1.66
N GLY A 8 1.42 17.10 -0.87
CA GLY A 8 0.39 16.07 -0.79
C GLY A 8 -0.94 16.56 -0.24
N LEU A 9 -0.90 17.41 0.81
CA LEU A 9 -2.10 18.09 1.33
C LEU A 9 -2.77 18.91 0.22
N ALA A 10 -2.00 19.73 -0.51
CA ALA A 10 -2.53 20.53 -1.61
C ALA A 10 -3.11 19.65 -2.73
N ALA A 11 -2.42 18.56 -3.08
CA ALA A 11 -2.86 17.63 -4.11
C ALA A 11 -4.17 16.94 -3.72
N GLY A 12 -4.29 16.43 -2.50
CA GLY A 12 -5.50 15.79 -2.01
C GLY A 12 -6.68 16.76 -1.87
N ALA A 13 -6.43 18.00 -1.46
CA ALA A 13 -7.46 19.05 -1.43
C ALA A 13 -7.98 19.38 -2.84
N ALA A 14 -7.09 19.53 -3.82
CA ALA A 14 -7.46 19.75 -5.22
C ALA A 14 -8.23 18.55 -5.79
N GLY A 15 -7.75 17.33 -5.55
CA GLY A 15 -8.45 16.10 -5.93
C GLY A 15 -9.86 16.03 -5.34
N THR A 16 -10.01 16.28 -4.04
CA THR A 16 -11.30 16.25 -3.35
C THR A 16 -12.26 17.29 -3.92
N THR A 17 -11.75 18.47 -4.28
CA THR A 17 -12.54 19.53 -4.92
C THR A 17 -13.07 19.07 -6.27
N VAL A 18 -12.20 18.47 -7.10
CA VAL A 18 -12.59 17.94 -8.42
C VAL A 18 -13.57 16.78 -8.30
N LEU A 19 -13.35 15.85 -7.36
CA LEU A 19 -14.26 14.74 -7.08
C LEU A 19 -15.66 15.28 -6.77
N ASN A 20 -15.76 16.21 -5.82
CA ASN A 20 -17.03 16.82 -5.43
C ASN A 20 -17.70 17.55 -6.60
N ALA A 21 -16.93 18.28 -7.41
CA ALA A 21 -17.46 18.97 -8.59
C ALA A 21 -18.07 17.98 -9.60
N VAL A 22 -17.39 16.86 -9.87
CA VAL A 22 -17.89 15.82 -10.78
C VAL A 22 -19.14 15.14 -10.19
N THR A 23 -19.13 14.81 -8.90
CA THR A 23 -20.29 14.22 -8.22
C THR A 23 -21.51 15.14 -8.25
N TYR A 24 -21.34 16.42 -7.92
CA TYR A 24 -22.45 17.39 -7.95
C TYR A 24 -22.93 17.70 -9.36
N LEU A 25 -22.03 17.70 -10.35
CA LEU A 25 -22.42 17.84 -11.76
C LEU A 25 -23.29 16.66 -12.21
N ASP A 26 -22.92 15.43 -11.85
CA ASP A 26 -23.72 14.24 -12.14
C ASP A 26 -25.11 14.32 -11.48
N MET A 27 -25.18 14.77 -10.23
CA MET A 27 -26.46 15.03 -9.55
C MET A 27 -27.30 16.09 -10.25
N ALA A 28 -26.69 17.20 -10.66
CA ALA A 28 -27.39 18.30 -11.34
C ALA A 28 -27.90 17.89 -12.74
N LEU A 29 -27.13 17.09 -13.48
CA LEU A 29 -27.48 16.67 -14.84
C LEU A 29 -28.49 15.51 -14.86
N ARG A 30 -28.39 14.55 -13.93
CA ARG A 30 -29.26 13.37 -13.89
C ARG A 30 -30.44 13.49 -12.92
N GLY A 31 -30.45 14.53 -12.08
CA GLY A 31 -31.50 14.76 -11.08
C GLY A 31 -31.55 13.70 -9.97
N ARG A 32 -30.47 12.94 -9.77
CA ARG A 32 -30.41 11.93 -8.70
C ARG A 32 -30.12 12.56 -7.33
N GLY A 33 -30.59 11.92 -6.26
CA GLY A 33 -30.28 12.32 -4.89
C GLY A 33 -28.79 12.17 -4.54
N ALA A 34 -28.38 12.82 -3.45
CA ALA A 34 -27.08 12.58 -2.83
C ALA A 34 -27.02 11.14 -2.29
N SER A 35 -25.82 10.55 -2.29
CA SER A 35 -25.62 9.23 -1.68
C SER A 35 -25.70 9.35 -0.15
N SER A 36 -26.33 8.38 0.52
CA SER A 36 -26.30 8.22 1.98
C SER A 36 -25.13 7.38 2.47
N THR A 37 -24.34 6.79 1.57
CA THR A 37 -23.24 5.88 1.93
C THR A 37 -22.26 6.47 2.94
N PRO A 38 -21.83 7.74 2.86
CA PRO A 38 -20.96 8.32 3.87
C PRO A 38 -21.60 8.33 5.27
N GLU A 39 -22.86 8.74 5.37
CA GLU A 39 -23.61 8.74 6.62
C GLU A 39 -23.83 7.33 7.19
N ASP A 40 -24.19 6.37 6.33
CA ASP A 40 -24.38 4.97 6.70
C ASP A 40 -23.05 4.34 7.20
N THR A 41 -21.93 4.78 6.62
CA THR A 41 -20.57 4.37 7.06
C THR A 41 -20.23 4.91 8.45
N ILE A 42 -20.63 6.15 8.77
CA ILE A 42 -20.42 6.70 10.11
C ILE A 42 -21.25 5.92 11.15
N ASP A 43 -22.49 5.59 10.84
CA ASP A 43 -23.33 4.80 11.75
C ASP A 43 -22.72 3.42 12.00
N ALA A 44 -22.32 2.71 10.93
CA ALA A 44 -21.69 1.41 11.05
C ALA A 44 -20.38 1.46 11.86
N ALA A 45 -19.58 2.50 11.69
CA ALA A 45 -18.34 2.69 12.47
C ALA A 45 -18.62 2.96 13.96
N VAL A 46 -19.65 3.76 14.26
CA VAL A 46 -20.06 4.09 15.64
C VAL A 46 -20.64 2.86 16.36
N ASP A 47 -21.45 2.08 15.65
CA ASP A 47 -22.01 0.82 16.14
C ASP A 47 -20.91 -0.22 16.39
N ALA A 48 -19.94 -0.36 15.46
CA ALA A 48 -18.77 -1.23 15.63
C ALA A 48 -17.91 -0.82 16.84
N ALA A 49 -17.86 0.47 17.16
CA ALA A 49 -17.17 0.99 18.35
C ALA A 49 -17.96 0.83 19.65
N GLY A 50 -19.20 0.32 19.60
CA GLY A 50 -20.09 0.20 20.76
C GLY A 50 -20.52 1.55 21.34
N THR A 51 -20.47 2.61 20.53
CA THR A 51 -20.81 3.99 20.94
C THR A 51 -22.08 4.48 20.24
N LYS A 52 -22.53 5.68 20.56
CA LYS A 52 -23.65 6.33 19.87
C LYS A 52 -23.27 7.75 19.48
N LEU A 53 -23.76 8.21 18.33
CA LEU A 53 -23.63 9.60 17.96
C LEU A 53 -24.40 10.49 18.97
N PRO A 54 -23.72 11.46 19.62
CA PRO A 54 -24.35 12.34 20.59
C PRO A 54 -25.35 13.30 19.92
N GLY A 55 -26.34 13.77 20.69
CA GLY A 55 -27.38 14.71 20.23
C GLY A 55 -28.75 14.06 20.01
N LYS A 56 -29.79 14.90 19.88
CA LYS A 56 -31.18 14.45 19.64
C LYS A 56 -31.67 14.84 18.24
N LYS A 57 -32.45 13.96 17.59
CA LYS A 57 -33.11 14.19 16.29
C LYS A 57 -32.17 14.87 15.28
N SER A 58 -32.46 16.12 14.91
CA SER A 58 -31.72 16.92 13.92
C SER A 58 -30.26 17.16 14.29
N GLU A 59 -29.91 17.26 15.58
CA GLU A 59 -28.51 17.42 15.97
C GLU A 59 -27.68 16.19 15.60
N ARG A 60 -28.27 15.01 15.74
CA ARG A 60 -27.61 13.74 15.42
C ARG A 60 -27.45 13.57 13.91
N GLU A 61 -28.49 13.91 13.15
CA GLU A 61 -28.45 13.91 11.68
C GLU A 61 -27.39 14.90 11.14
N ASN A 62 -27.35 16.12 11.67
CA ASN A 62 -26.34 17.11 11.31
C ASN A 62 -24.90 16.62 11.60
N ARG A 63 -24.69 15.97 12.75
CA ARG A 63 -23.39 15.39 13.10
C ARG A 63 -23.01 14.24 12.17
N ARG A 64 -23.97 13.36 11.84
CA ARG A 64 -23.78 12.24 10.92
C ARG A 64 -23.31 12.73 9.55
N THR A 65 -24.02 13.70 8.96
CA THR A 65 -23.63 14.33 7.68
C THR A 65 -22.28 15.03 7.78
N ALA A 66 -22.02 15.80 8.83
CA ALA A 66 -20.75 16.49 9.01
C ALA A 66 -19.57 15.51 9.14
N LEU A 67 -19.73 14.41 9.89
CA LEU A 67 -18.70 13.37 10.04
C LEU A 67 -18.47 12.62 8.73
N GLY A 68 -19.53 12.31 7.96
CA GLY A 68 -19.40 11.70 6.64
C GLY A 68 -18.57 12.58 5.69
N ALA A 69 -18.88 13.87 5.64
CA ALA A 69 -18.14 14.84 4.84
C ALA A 69 -16.67 14.98 5.29
N LEU A 70 -16.41 15.07 6.60
CA LEU A 70 -15.06 15.16 7.16
C LEU A 70 -14.23 13.92 6.86
N SER A 71 -14.81 12.72 6.95
CA SER A 71 -14.14 11.47 6.58
C SER A 71 -13.78 11.45 5.10
N GLY A 72 -14.67 11.89 4.21
CA GLY A 72 -14.39 12.02 2.79
C GLY A 72 -13.21 12.97 2.49
N ILE A 73 -13.20 14.14 3.13
CA ILE A 73 -12.09 15.10 3.01
C ILE A 73 -10.78 14.50 3.57
N GLY A 74 -10.84 13.86 4.73
CA GLY A 74 -9.71 13.19 5.34
C GLY A 74 -9.09 12.13 4.44
N ASN A 75 -9.93 11.27 3.83
CA ASN A 75 -9.49 10.25 2.88
C ASN A 75 -8.83 10.86 1.65
N GLY A 76 -9.44 11.88 1.02
CA GLY A 76 -8.84 12.55 -0.12
C GLY A 76 -7.50 13.19 0.21
N VAL A 77 -7.40 13.93 1.33
CA VAL A 77 -6.12 14.51 1.76
C VAL A 77 -5.07 13.43 2.04
N ALA A 78 -5.44 12.33 2.70
CA ALA A 78 -4.55 11.22 2.99
C ALA A 78 -4.00 10.58 1.70
N VAL A 79 -4.85 10.31 0.72
CA VAL A 79 -4.43 9.75 -0.57
C VAL A 79 -3.49 10.71 -1.32
N GLY A 80 -3.77 12.02 -1.31
CA GLY A 80 -2.86 13.02 -1.89
C GLY A 80 -1.47 13.04 -1.22
N VAL A 81 -1.43 12.91 0.11
CA VAL A 81 -0.18 12.75 0.87
C VAL A 81 0.55 11.47 0.46
N LEU A 82 -0.14 10.34 0.38
CA LEU A 82 0.46 9.07 -0.04
C LEU A 82 1.02 9.13 -1.46
N ALA A 83 0.29 9.73 -2.42
CA ALA A 83 0.76 9.91 -3.79
C ALA A 83 2.04 10.76 -3.85
N SER A 84 2.07 11.87 -3.10
CA SER A 84 3.25 12.74 -3.02
C SER A 84 4.45 12.04 -2.36
N LEU A 85 4.22 11.27 -1.30
CA LEU A 85 5.26 10.49 -0.61
C LEU A 85 5.78 9.35 -1.50
N ALA A 86 4.91 8.64 -2.22
CA ALA A 86 5.30 7.59 -3.16
C ALA A 86 6.19 8.16 -4.27
N ARG A 87 5.85 9.34 -4.80
CA ARG A 87 6.73 10.07 -5.71
C ARG A 87 8.05 10.38 -5.01
N THR A 88 8.06 10.98 -3.83
CA THR A 88 9.31 11.29 -3.13
C THR A 88 10.18 10.05 -2.87
N ALA A 89 9.56 8.90 -2.60
CA ALA A 89 10.23 7.61 -2.41
C ALA A 89 10.83 7.00 -3.69
N GLY A 90 10.60 7.61 -4.87
CA GLY A 90 11.18 7.21 -6.15
C GLY A 90 10.24 6.45 -7.06
N VAL A 91 8.94 6.36 -6.75
CA VAL A 91 7.93 5.86 -7.69
C VAL A 91 7.72 6.91 -8.78
N ARG A 92 8.02 6.56 -10.03
CA ARG A 92 7.79 7.42 -11.19
C ARG A 92 6.92 6.65 -12.19
N LEU A 93 5.65 7.02 -12.24
CA LEU A 93 4.71 6.51 -13.23
C LEU A 93 4.57 7.52 -14.37
N PRO A 94 4.28 7.07 -15.60
CA PRO A 94 3.73 7.96 -16.64
C PRO A 94 2.51 8.69 -16.08
N THR A 95 2.30 9.95 -16.46
CA THR A 95 1.24 10.82 -15.91
C THR A 95 -0.14 10.16 -15.91
N THR A 96 -0.54 9.54 -17.03
CA THR A 96 -1.84 8.87 -17.16
C THR A 96 -1.95 7.66 -16.22
N VAL A 97 -0.89 6.86 -16.11
CA VAL A 97 -0.84 5.70 -15.20
C VAL A 97 -0.86 6.16 -13.75
N GLY A 98 -0.16 7.24 -13.41
CA GLY A 98 -0.17 7.83 -12.07
C GLY A 98 -1.55 8.36 -11.67
N ALA A 99 -2.24 9.03 -12.58
CA ALA A 99 -3.60 9.50 -12.38
C ALA A 99 -4.58 8.35 -12.14
N VAL A 100 -4.58 7.33 -13.01
CA VAL A 100 -5.45 6.15 -12.87
C VAL A 100 -5.14 5.40 -11.58
N ALA A 101 -3.85 5.15 -11.28
CA ALA A 101 -3.45 4.44 -10.07
C ALA A 101 -3.87 5.20 -8.79
N THR A 102 -3.74 6.53 -8.79
CA THR A 102 -4.15 7.36 -7.65
C THR A 102 -5.67 7.38 -7.47
N GLY A 103 -6.42 7.48 -8.56
CA GLY A 103 -7.89 7.41 -8.53
C GLY A 103 -8.39 6.05 -8.05
N ALA A 104 -7.83 4.96 -8.60
CA ALA A 104 -8.14 3.61 -8.18
C ALA A 104 -7.78 3.35 -6.70
N ALA A 105 -6.66 3.91 -6.22
CA ALA A 105 -6.29 3.82 -4.82
C ALA A 105 -7.25 4.59 -3.89
N ALA A 106 -7.74 5.76 -4.33
CA ALA A 106 -8.77 6.51 -3.59
C ALA A 106 -10.08 5.72 -3.50
N MET A 107 -10.55 5.22 -4.65
CA MET A 107 -11.75 4.38 -4.74
C MET A 107 -11.64 3.12 -3.88
N ALA A 108 -10.54 2.38 -3.99
CA ALA A 108 -10.33 1.18 -3.19
C ALA A 108 -10.26 1.46 -1.69
N LEU A 109 -9.74 2.62 -1.29
CA LEU A 109 -9.69 3.03 0.11
C LEU A 109 -11.10 3.31 0.65
N THR A 110 -11.93 4.04 -0.08
CA THR A 110 -13.31 4.35 0.33
C THR A 110 -14.18 3.11 0.29
N ASP A 111 -14.16 2.35 -0.80
CA ASP A 111 -15.00 1.17 -0.99
C ASP A 111 -14.58 0.03 -0.07
N GLY A 112 -13.27 -0.13 0.17
CA GLY A 112 -12.76 -1.10 1.12
C GLY A 112 -13.24 -0.82 2.54
N ALA A 113 -13.29 0.45 2.94
CA ALA A 113 -13.79 0.85 4.26
C ALA A 113 -15.31 0.59 4.40
N THR A 114 -16.10 0.96 3.38
CA THR A 114 -17.55 0.72 3.41
C THR A 114 -17.89 -0.77 3.34
N THR A 115 -17.14 -1.54 2.56
CA THR A 115 -17.27 -3.01 2.49
C THR A 115 -16.90 -3.67 3.81
N ALA A 116 -15.81 -3.25 4.45
CA ALA A 116 -15.38 -3.80 5.73
C ALA A 116 -16.40 -3.55 6.86
N LEU A 117 -17.15 -2.45 6.76
CA LEU A 117 -18.23 -2.10 7.69
C LEU A 117 -19.59 -2.70 7.28
N GLY A 118 -19.67 -3.45 6.19
CA GLY A 118 -20.90 -4.09 5.72
C GLY A 118 -21.93 -3.12 5.13
N VAL A 119 -21.51 -1.91 4.76
CA VAL A 119 -22.39 -0.85 4.23
C VAL A 119 -22.67 -1.04 2.75
N SER A 120 -21.69 -1.54 2.00
CA SER A 120 -21.79 -1.77 0.55
C SER A 120 -21.00 -3.02 0.15
N ASP A 121 -21.37 -3.67 -0.94
CA ASP A 121 -20.62 -4.77 -1.53
C ASP A 121 -20.40 -4.53 -3.04
N PRO A 122 -19.16 -4.22 -3.48
CA PRO A 122 -18.85 -3.99 -4.89
C PRO A 122 -19.21 -5.15 -5.82
N ARG A 123 -19.41 -6.37 -5.28
CA ARG A 123 -19.80 -7.56 -6.05
C ARG A 123 -21.26 -7.52 -6.50
N ASP A 124 -22.09 -6.74 -5.81
CA ASP A 124 -23.52 -6.62 -6.08
C ASP A 124 -23.84 -5.36 -6.93
N TRP A 125 -22.83 -4.55 -7.24
CA TRP A 125 -23.00 -3.30 -7.97
C TRP A 125 -23.37 -3.51 -9.44
N SER A 126 -24.31 -2.70 -9.92
CA SER A 126 -24.58 -2.64 -11.36
C SER A 126 -23.42 -1.95 -12.10
N SER A 127 -23.34 -2.13 -13.42
CA SER A 127 -22.35 -1.41 -14.23
C SER A 127 -22.51 0.12 -14.12
N LYS A 128 -23.73 0.61 -13.85
CA LYS A 128 -23.97 2.04 -13.66
C LYS A 128 -23.37 2.55 -12.35
N ASP A 129 -23.48 1.77 -11.27
CA ASP A 129 -22.93 2.11 -9.96
C ASP A 129 -21.40 2.16 -10.05
N TRP A 130 -20.78 1.16 -10.69
CA TRP A 130 -19.35 1.16 -10.99
C TRP A 130 -18.88 2.41 -11.75
N ILE A 131 -19.62 2.83 -12.78
CA ILE A 131 -19.25 4.02 -13.57
C ILE A 131 -19.43 5.30 -12.74
N SER A 132 -20.56 5.43 -12.05
CA SER A 132 -20.86 6.61 -11.22
C SER A 132 -19.87 6.77 -10.07
N ASP A 133 -19.24 5.69 -9.62
CA ASP A 133 -18.17 5.75 -8.62
C ASP A 133 -16.77 5.95 -9.24
N ALA A 134 -16.43 5.21 -10.30
CA ALA A 134 -15.11 5.28 -10.90
C ALA A 134 -14.81 6.66 -11.54
N VAL A 135 -15.80 7.31 -12.15
CA VAL A 135 -15.59 8.58 -12.88
C VAL A 135 -15.12 9.71 -11.95
N PRO A 136 -15.80 10.03 -10.83
CA PRO A 136 -15.29 10.99 -9.85
C PRO A 136 -13.90 10.63 -9.31
N HIS A 137 -13.62 9.35 -9.05
CA HIS A 137 -12.32 8.90 -8.54
C HIS A 137 -11.18 9.03 -9.57
N LEU A 138 -11.45 8.78 -10.86
CA LEU A 138 -10.48 9.01 -11.93
C LEU A 138 -10.19 10.51 -12.10
N ALA A 139 -11.22 11.36 -12.01
CA ALA A 139 -11.05 12.81 -12.04
C ALA A 139 -10.24 13.33 -10.82
N TYR A 140 -10.52 12.79 -9.64
CA TYR A 140 -9.71 12.98 -8.43
C TYR A 140 -8.24 12.63 -8.68
N GLY A 141 -7.97 11.44 -9.20
CA GLY A 141 -6.61 10.95 -9.47
C GLY A 141 -5.85 11.83 -10.46
N ALA A 142 -6.53 12.29 -11.52
CA ALA A 142 -5.97 13.23 -12.48
C ALA A 142 -5.55 14.57 -11.84
N ALA A 143 -6.41 15.13 -10.99
CA ALA A 143 -6.12 16.37 -10.27
C ALA A 143 -4.96 16.22 -9.28
N VAL A 144 -4.94 15.14 -8.50
CA VAL A 144 -3.81 14.83 -7.59
C VAL A 144 -2.51 14.71 -8.38
N GLN A 145 -2.50 13.95 -9.47
CA GLN A 145 -1.32 13.75 -10.29
C GLN A 145 -0.82 15.08 -10.87
N ALA A 146 -1.72 15.91 -11.39
CA ALA A 146 -1.39 17.22 -11.94
C ALA A 146 -0.71 18.12 -10.89
N VAL A 147 -1.24 18.18 -9.66
CA VAL A 147 -0.65 18.97 -8.58
C VAL A 147 0.70 18.42 -8.14
N VAL A 148 0.83 17.09 -8.00
CA VAL A 148 2.08 16.44 -7.61
C VAL A 148 3.19 16.68 -8.65
N GLU A 149 2.85 16.73 -9.94
CA GLU A 149 3.79 17.02 -11.02
C GLU A 149 4.10 18.52 -11.15
N ALA A 150 3.11 19.40 -10.95
CA ALA A 150 3.27 20.84 -11.06
C ALA A 150 4.04 21.47 -9.89
N ILE A 151 3.92 20.90 -8.68
CA ILE A 151 4.57 21.42 -7.47
C ILE A 151 5.88 20.66 -7.22
N PRO A 152 7.05 21.28 -7.43
CA PRO A 152 8.33 20.63 -7.22
C PRO A 152 8.62 20.43 -5.72
N SER A 153 9.19 19.28 -5.37
CA SER A 153 9.73 19.00 -4.05
C SER A 153 11.26 18.91 -4.10
N PRO A 154 12.01 19.38 -3.08
CA PRO A 154 13.48 19.26 -3.05
C PRO A 154 14.00 17.83 -3.23
N SER A 155 13.18 16.85 -2.85
CA SER A 155 13.51 15.42 -2.91
C SER A 155 13.26 14.80 -4.28
N ASP A 156 12.63 15.51 -5.22
CA ASP A 156 12.32 15.02 -6.57
C ASP A 156 13.57 15.04 -7.46
N LYS A 157 14.42 14.02 -7.30
CA LYS A 157 15.52 13.75 -8.23
C LYS A 157 15.02 12.87 -9.39
N PRO A 158 15.54 13.07 -10.62
CA PRO A 158 15.38 12.08 -11.69
C PRO A 158 15.88 10.72 -11.23
N LYS A 159 15.17 9.65 -11.61
CA LYS A 159 15.51 8.29 -11.24
C LYS A 159 15.89 7.50 -12.48
N ARG A 160 16.87 6.60 -12.34
CA ARG A 160 17.27 5.69 -13.43
C ARG A 160 16.14 4.69 -13.69
N LYS A 161 16.04 4.17 -14.92
CA LYS A 161 15.15 3.04 -15.19
C LYS A 161 15.59 1.82 -14.37
N ALA A 162 14.63 1.06 -13.85
CA ALA A 162 14.93 -0.17 -13.13
C ALA A 162 15.61 -1.18 -14.07
N SER A 163 16.68 -1.82 -13.58
CA SER A 163 17.35 -2.90 -14.31
C SER A 163 16.55 -4.21 -14.22
N GLY A 164 16.69 -5.11 -15.20
CA GLY A 164 16.08 -6.44 -15.13
C GLY A 164 16.52 -7.22 -13.88
N GLY A 165 17.79 -7.09 -13.48
CA GLY A 165 18.32 -7.68 -12.25
C GLY A 165 17.64 -7.16 -10.99
N LEU A 166 17.41 -5.84 -10.89
CA LEU A 166 16.67 -5.25 -9.77
C LEU A 166 15.22 -5.75 -9.74
N THR A 167 14.56 -5.83 -10.89
CA THR A 167 13.18 -6.34 -11.00
C THR A 167 13.09 -7.80 -10.52
N VAL A 168 14.01 -8.67 -10.95
CA VAL A 168 14.06 -10.07 -10.51
C VAL A 168 14.33 -10.15 -9.00
N ARG A 169 15.29 -9.38 -8.48
CA ARG A 169 15.58 -9.34 -7.05
C ARG A 169 14.37 -8.90 -6.22
N SER A 170 13.64 -7.88 -6.68
CA SER A 170 12.41 -7.45 -6.02
C SER A 170 11.32 -8.51 -6.08
N LEU A 171 11.17 -9.23 -7.19
CA LEU A 171 10.26 -10.39 -7.30
C LEU A 171 10.62 -11.48 -6.26
N LEU A 172 11.90 -11.87 -6.19
CA LEU A 172 12.37 -12.89 -5.24
C LEU A 172 12.20 -12.45 -3.78
N LEU A 173 12.49 -11.18 -3.48
CA LEU A 173 12.22 -10.60 -2.16
C LEU A 173 10.72 -10.61 -1.85
N GLY A 174 9.89 -10.33 -2.85
CA GLY A 174 8.44 -10.50 -2.78
C GLY A 174 8.06 -11.92 -2.39
N VAL A 175 8.55 -12.94 -3.11
CA VAL A 175 8.27 -14.36 -2.79
C VAL A 175 8.68 -14.68 -1.36
N ALA A 176 9.88 -14.26 -0.92
CA ALA A 176 10.32 -14.42 0.46
C ALA A 176 9.38 -13.74 1.46
N THR A 177 8.89 -12.53 1.14
CA THR A 177 7.90 -11.78 1.95
C THR A 177 6.56 -12.52 2.04
N GLY A 178 6.15 -13.16 0.94
CA GLY A 178 4.96 -13.99 0.89
C GLY A 178 5.05 -15.20 1.82
N CYS A 179 6.23 -15.83 1.94
CA CYS A 179 6.51 -16.85 2.96
C CYS A 179 6.47 -16.24 4.37
N ARG A 180 7.27 -15.19 4.62
CA ARG A 180 7.40 -14.54 5.93
C ARG A 180 7.44 -13.02 5.79
N SER A 181 6.45 -12.33 6.37
CA SER A 181 6.16 -10.93 6.08
C SER A 181 7.28 -9.98 6.54
N SER A 182 7.98 -10.30 7.63
CA SER A 182 9.09 -9.51 8.15
C SER A 182 10.28 -9.46 7.18
N LEU A 183 10.46 -10.46 6.31
CA LEU A 183 11.61 -10.53 5.40
C LEU A 183 11.65 -9.38 4.39
N GLY A 184 10.48 -8.88 3.95
CA GLY A 184 10.39 -7.81 2.96
C GLY A 184 11.15 -6.54 3.38
N LEU A 185 10.99 -6.11 4.63
CA LEU A 185 11.69 -4.96 5.19
C LEU A 185 13.01 -5.33 5.88
N SER A 186 13.05 -6.48 6.57
CA SER A 186 14.17 -6.87 7.42
C SER A 186 15.38 -7.30 6.60
N ALA A 187 15.20 -8.07 5.51
CA ALA A 187 16.32 -8.53 4.72
C ALA A 187 17.08 -7.37 4.05
N PRO A 188 16.42 -6.38 3.41
CA PRO A 188 17.10 -5.16 3.02
C PRO A 188 17.74 -4.47 4.23
N ALA A 189 17.02 -4.21 5.32
CA ALA A 189 17.60 -3.51 6.47
C ALA A 189 18.92 -4.14 6.99
N LEU A 190 18.99 -5.47 7.08
CA LEU A 190 20.15 -6.22 7.55
C LEU A 190 21.32 -6.23 6.56
N THR A 191 21.02 -6.38 5.27
CA THR A 191 22.04 -6.46 4.20
C THR A 191 22.55 -5.11 3.71
N ASN A 192 21.98 -4.00 4.21
CA ASN A 192 22.46 -2.67 3.86
C ASN A 192 23.82 -2.41 4.52
N PRO A 193 24.92 -2.25 3.76
CA PRO A 193 26.24 -1.96 4.34
C PRO A 193 26.23 -0.64 5.13
N ASP A 194 25.46 0.35 4.66
CA ASP A 194 25.35 1.68 5.28
C ASP A 194 24.28 1.73 6.40
N GLY A 195 23.69 0.58 6.75
CA GLY A 195 22.68 0.49 7.80
C GLY A 195 23.29 0.56 9.20
N GLY A 196 22.84 1.53 10.01
CA GLY A 196 23.22 1.65 11.42
C GLY A 196 22.71 0.51 12.30
N ALA A 197 23.36 0.31 13.46
CA ALA A 197 23.09 -0.79 14.39
C ALA A 197 21.62 -0.84 14.85
N VAL A 198 21.01 0.30 15.17
CA VAL A 198 19.60 0.39 15.61
C VAL A 198 18.65 -0.18 14.56
N ARG A 199 18.84 0.16 13.27
CA ARG A 199 18.02 -0.36 12.17
C ARG A 199 18.17 -1.87 12.01
N LYS A 200 19.38 -2.39 12.17
CA LYS A 200 19.66 -3.83 12.10
C LYS A 200 19.05 -4.57 13.28
N LEU A 201 19.18 -4.05 14.49
CA LEU A 201 18.54 -4.60 15.69
C LEU A 201 17.02 -4.61 15.57
N GLY A 202 16.42 -3.51 15.07
CA GLY A 202 14.99 -3.46 14.79
C GLY A 202 14.53 -4.50 13.77
N ALA A 203 15.33 -4.75 12.72
CA ALA A 203 15.04 -5.79 11.73
C ALA A 203 15.14 -7.21 12.31
N VAL A 204 16.14 -7.49 13.15
CA VAL A 204 16.20 -8.76 13.89
C VAL A 204 15.00 -8.90 14.82
N GLY A 205 14.65 -7.83 15.54
CA GLY A 205 13.48 -7.78 16.42
C GLY A 205 12.18 -8.05 15.68
N ALA A 206 11.98 -7.48 14.48
CA ALA A 206 10.79 -7.72 13.66
C ALA A 206 10.64 -9.19 13.23
N ILE A 207 11.75 -9.84 12.86
CA ILE A 207 11.76 -11.28 12.53
C ILE A 207 11.41 -12.10 13.79
N GLY A 208 12.02 -11.79 14.93
CA GLY A 208 11.75 -12.46 16.19
C GLY A 208 10.31 -12.27 16.68
N ALA A 209 9.75 -11.07 16.51
CA ALA A 209 8.38 -10.76 16.85
C ALA A 209 7.38 -11.54 15.99
N GLU A 210 7.63 -11.67 14.68
CA GLU A 210 6.77 -12.50 13.81
C GLU A 210 6.89 -13.99 14.19
N LEU A 211 8.10 -14.51 14.46
CA LEU A 211 8.30 -15.89 14.92
C LEU A 211 7.59 -16.20 16.24
N TYR A 212 7.56 -15.23 17.16
CA TYR A 212 6.83 -15.33 18.41
C TYR A 212 5.32 -15.25 18.19
N ALA A 213 4.86 -14.28 17.41
CA ALA A 213 3.45 -14.13 17.07
C ALA A 213 2.90 -15.40 16.39
N ASP A 214 3.66 -16.05 15.51
CA ASP A 214 3.30 -17.32 14.87
C ASP A 214 3.02 -18.48 15.86
N LYS A 215 3.35 -18.33 17.15
CA LYS A 215 3.08 -19.34 18.20
C LYS A 215 1.85 -19.05 19.05
N LEU A 216 1.22 -17.89 18.89
CA LEU A 216 0.00 -17.54 19.62
C LEU A 216 -1.21 -18.29 19.02
N GLU A 217 -2.16 -18.66 19.87
CA GLU A 217 -3.35 -19.44 19.49
C GLU A 217 -4.26 -18.66 18.51
N ASP A 218 -4.28 -17.33 18.59
CA ASP A 218 -5.13 -16.45 17.80
C ASP A 218 -4.46 -15.88 16.53
N THR A 219 -3.34 -16.47 16.08
CA THR A 219 -2.59 -15.91 14.95
C THR A 219 -3.40 -16.00 13.65
N PRO A 220 -3.72 -14.86 13.01
CA PRO A 220 -4.55 -14.86 11.81
C PRO A 220 -3.87 -15.62 10.66
N PRO A 221 -4.63 -16.32 9.80
CA PRO A 221 -4.09 -16.90 8.58
C PRO A 221 -3.38 -15.85 7.73
N ARG A 222 -2.32 -16.24 7.01
CA ARG A 222 -1.58 -15.33 6.11
C ARG A 222 -2.41 -14.68 4.99
N THR A 223 -3.56 -15.27 4.65
CA THR A 223 -4.53 -14.75 3.67
C THR A 223 -5.70 -14.00 4.32
N SER A 224 -5.65 -13.79 5.63
CA SER A 224 -6.68 -13.03 6.36
C SER A 224 -6.65 -11.55 5.98
N PRO A 225 -7.77 -10.83 6.16
CA PRO A 225 -7.82 -9.38 6.01
C PRO A 225 -6.81 -8.62 6.88
N GLN A 226 -6.39 -9.18 8.02
CA GLN A 226 -5.37 -8.55 8.87
C GLN A 226 -3.94 -8.81 8.38
N GLY A 227 -3.64 -10.05 7.94
CA GLY A 227 -2.27 -10.46 7.60
C GLY A 227 -1.85 -10.10 6.17
N LEU A 228 -2.77 -10.15 5.21
CA LEU A 228 -2.45 -10.00 3.79
C LEU A 228 -2.00 -8.56 3.43
N PRO A 229 -2.65 -7.48 3.90
CA PRO A 229 -2.19 -6.12 3.61
C PRO A 229 -0.78 -5.84 4.13
N LEU A 230 -0.43 -6.35 5.32
CA LEU A 230 0.89 -6.19 5.91
C LEU A 230 1.99 -6.83 5.05
N ARG A 231 1.71 -8.02 4.47
CA ARG A 231 2.64 -8.70 3.55
C ARG A 231 2.90 -7.89 2.29
N PHE A 232 1.85 -7.36 1.66
CA PHE A 232 2.00 -6.53 0.47
C PHE A 232 2.70 -5.19 0.78
N ALA A 233 2.38 -4.56 1.91
CA ALA A 233 3.05 -3.35 2.35
C ALA A 233 4.55 -3.58 2.60
N SER A 234 4.90 -4.69 3.27
CA SER A 234 6.29 -5.09 3.50
C SER A 234 7.03 -5.37 2.18
N ALA A 235 6.38 -6.02 1.22
CA ALA A 235 6.96 -6.31 -0.09
C ALA A 235 7.21 -5.03 -0.91
N ALA A 236 6.24 -4.11 -0.92
CA ALA A 236 6.38 -2.80 -1.56
C ALA A 236 7.51 -1.98 -0.92
N GLY A 237 7.57 -1.93 0.42
CA GLY A 237 8.63 -1.24 1.15
C GLY A 237 10.01 -1.85 0.91
N GLY A 238 10.11 -3.17 0.86
CA GLY A 238 11.33 -3.91 0.55
C GLY A 238 11.86 -3.64 -0.87
N ALA A 239 10.99 -3.73 -1.87
CA ALA A 239 11.31 -3.41 -3.26
C ALA A 239 11.68 -1.93 -3.45
N GLY A 240 11.00 -1.03 -2.74
CA GLY A 240 11.35 0.39 -2.67
C GLY A 240 12.73 0.61 -2.05
N ALA A 241 13.06 -0.10 -0.97
CA ALA A 241 14.38 -0.05 -0.35
C ALA A 241 15.50 -0.55 -1.28
N LEU A 242 15.26 -1.60 -2.07
CA LEU A 242 16.21 -2.06 -3.09
C LEU A 242 16.39 -1.03 -4.21
N SER A 243 15.29 -0.41 -4.64
CA SER A 243 15.32 0.62 -5.69
C SER A 243 16.04 1.88 -5.24
N ALA A 244 15.90 2.25 -3.96
CA ALA A 244 16.62 3.36 -3.35
C ALA A 244 18.14 3.13 -3.34
N ARG A 245 18.61 1.89 -3.14
CA ARG A 245 20.06 1.56 -3.19
C ARG A 245 20.67 1.79 -4.56
N GLU A 246 19.90 1.59 -5.62
CA GLU A 246 20.36 1.69 -7.00
C GLU A 246 19.99 3.04 -7.65
N ASP A 247 19.39 3.95 -6.89
CA ASP A 247 18.83 5.23 -7.37
C ASP A 247 17.91 5.04 -8.60
N ALA A 248 17.12 3.97 -8.57
CA ALA A 248 16.24 3.56 -9.65
C ALA A 248 14.77 3.91 -9.36
N ASN A 249 13.99 4.00 -10.45
CA ASN A 249 12.54 4.14 -10.39
C ASN A 249 11.92 2.88 -9.77
N ALA A 250 11.21 3.06 -8.65
CA ALA A 250 10.67 1.96 -7.87
C ALA A 250 9.38 1.36 -8.43
N ALA A 251 8.74 1.96 -9.45
CA ALA A 251 7.43 1.51 -9.95
C ALA A 251 7.42 0.03 -10.37
N VAL A 252 8.29 -0.37 -11.31
CA VAL A 252 8.37 -1.77 -11.79
C VAL A 252 8.88 -2.72 -10.70
N PRO A 253 9.93 -2.40 -9.93
CA PRO A 253 10.37 -3.22 -8.81
C PRO A 253 9.29 -3.47 -7.75
N ILE A 254 8.49 -2.45 -7.39
CA ILE A 254 7.38 -2.61 -6.43
C ILE A 254 6.33 -3.55 -6.99
N LEU A 255 5.90 -3.37 -8.25
CA LEU A 255 4.96 -4.29 -8.89
C LEU A 255 5.47 -5.73 -8.90
N ALA A 256 6.74 -5.93 -9.25
CA ALA A 256 7.37 -7.25 -9.20
C ALA A 256 7.39 -7.82 -7.77
N GLY A 257 7.71 -7.00 -6.76
CA GLY A 257 7.68 -7.41 -5.36
C GLY A 257 6.28 -7.79 -4.87
N LEU A 258 5.24 -7.06 -5.27
CA LEU A 258 3.85 -7.39 -4.97
C LEU A 258 3.43 -8.72 -5.62
N VAL A 259 3.75 -8.92 -6.91
CA VAL A 259 3.51 -10.20 -7.60
C VAL A 259 4.26 -11.34 -6.91
N GLY A 260 5.50 -11.11 -6.48
CA GLY A 260 6.26 -12.09 -5.72
C GLY A 260 5.60 -12.42 -4.39
N ALA A 261 5.13 -11.42 -3.65
CA ALA A 261 4.46 -11.60 -2.37
C ALA A 261 3.17 -12.41 -2.50
N ALA A 262 2.40 -12.17 -3.57
CA ALA A 262 1.28 -13.01 -3.93
C ALA A 262 1.74 -14.46 -4.16
N ALA A 263 2.70 -14.67 -5.07
CA ALA A 263 3.20 -16.00 -5.39
C ALA A 263 3.73 -16.75 -4.15
N GLY A 264 4.46 -16.09 -3.25
CA GLY A 264 4.93 -16.70 -2.01
C GLY A 264 3.80 -17.01 -1.02
N THR A 265 2.81 -16.13 -0.90
CA THR A 265 1.67 -16.30 0.02
C THR A 265 0.83 -17.51 -0.37
N TRP A 266 0.38 -17.59 -1.62
CA TRP A 266 -0.45 -18.69 -2.10
C TRP A 266 0.36 -19.95 -2.44
N GLY A 267 1.58 -19.79 -2.95
CA GLY A 267 2.49 -20.90 -3.22
C GLY A 267 2.88 -21.64 -1.95
N GLY A 268 3.19 -20.91 -0.87
CA GLY A 268 3.44 -21.52 0.44
C GLY A 268 2.22 -22.26 0.98
N LEU A 269 0.99 -21.78 0.75
CA LEU A 269 -0.23 -22.52 1.14
C LEU A 269 -0.35 -23.82 0.37
N GLY A 270 -0.10 -23.79 -0.94
CA GLY A 270 -0.07 -24.98 -1.78
C GLY A 270 0.96 -25.99 -1.31
N PHE A 271 2.19 -25.52 -1.01
CA PHE A 271 3.26 -26.36 -0.49
C PHE A 271 2.89 -27.03 0.84
N ARG A 272 2.34 -26.28 1.81
CA ARG A 272 1.93 -26.84 3.10
C ARG A 272 0.83 -27.91 2.96
N ARG A 273 -0.16 -27.69 2.09
CA ARG A 273 -1.21 -28.68 1.79
C ARG A 273 -0.63 -29.95 1.18
N TRP A 274 0.23 -29.79 0.18
CA TRP A 274 0.90 -30.92 -0.46
C TRP A 274 1.77 -31.70 0.53
N ALA A 275 2.58 -31.03 1.34
CA ALA A 275 3.46 -31.65 2.32
C ALA A 275 2.66 -32.49 3.33
N GLY A 276 1.53 -31.98 3.81
CA GLY A 276 0.59 -32.74 4.64
C GLY A 276 0.06 -33.99 3.94
N SER A 277 -0.34 -33.89 2.66
CA SER A 277 -0.81 -35.05 1.88
C SER A 277 0.29 -36.09 1.59
N ALA A 278 1.55 -35.65 1.54
CA ALA A 278 2.72 -36.50 1.32
C ALA A 278 3.24 -37.14 2.64
N GLY A 279 2.58 -36.90 3.77
CA GLY A 279 2.99 -37.42 5.08
C GLY A 279 4.21 -36.74 5.69
N ILE A 280 4.58 -35.55 5.22
CA ILE A 280 5.68 -34.77 5.78
C ILE A 280 5.20 -34.11 7.09
N PRO A 281 5.89 -34.32 8.22
CA PRO A 281 5.59 -33.64 9.48
C PRO A 281 5.55 -32.11 9.33
N ASP A 282 4.56 -31.46 9.96
CA ASP A 282 4.31 -30.02 9.78
C ASP A 282 5.54 -29.16 10.11
N TRP A 283 6.27 -29.49 11.18
CA TRP A 283 7.48 -28.76 11.56
C TRP A 283 8.61 -28.85 10.51
N GLN A 284 8.71 -29.97 9.78
CA GLN A 284 9.70 -30.13 8.70
C GLN A 284 9.34 -29.25 7.51
N ALA A 285 8.06 -29.26 7.12
CA ALA A 285 7.55 -28.38 6.07
C ALA A 285 7.77 -26.91 6.45
N ALA A 286 7.56 -26.53 7.72
CA ALA A 286 7.80 -25.18 8.22
C ALA A 286 9.26 -24.75 8.05
N VAL A 287 10.20 -25.61 8.48
CA VAL A 287 11.64 -25.33 8.39
C VAL A 287 12.09 -25.21 6.92
N ILE A 288 11.55 -26.03 6.02
CA ILE A 288 11.84 -25.95 4.58
C ILE A 288 11.33 -24.62 4.00
N GLU A 289 10.08 -24.24 4.30
CA GLU A 289 9.49 -22.98 3.84
C GLU A 289 10.29 -21.76 4.31
N ASP A 290 10.68 -21.73 5.58
CA ASP A 290 11.52 -20.67 6.16
C ASP A 290 12.92 -20.65 5.53
N GLY A 291 13.54 -21.82 5.34
CA GLY A 291 14.84 -21.94 4.68
C GLY A 291 14.83 -21.39 3.25
N VAL A 292 13.79 -21.71 2.47
CA VAL A 292 13.58 -21.16 1.12
C VAL A 292 13.36 -19.65 1.18
N GLY A 293 12.50 -19.17 2.09
CA GLY A 293 12.23 -17.74 2.26
C GLY A 293 13.50 -16.95 2.58
N ILE A 294 14.31 -17.42 3.53
CA ILE A 294 15.58 -16.79 3.91
C ILE A 294 16.57 -16.82 2.74
N ALA A 295 16.72 -17.95 2.05
CA ALA A 295 17.64 -18.06 0.91
C ALA A 295 17.27 -17.09 -0.22
N LEU A 296 15.98 -16.99 -0.55
CA LEU A 296 15.47 -16.04 -1.55
C LEU A 296 15.70 -14.59 -1.12
N ALA A 297 15.43 -14.26 0.14
CA ALA A 297 15.65 -12.93 0.69
C ALA A 297 17.14 -12.53 0.63
N LEU A 298 18.05 -13.45 0.99
CA LEU A 298 19.48 -13.21 0.90
C LEU A 298 19.93 -13.05 -0.56
N ALA A 299 19.51 -13.94 -1.46
CA ALA A 299 19.82 -13.85 -2.88
C ALA A 299 19.33 -12.52 -3.50
N ALA A 300 18.17 -12.04 -3.06
CA ALA A 300 17.62 -10.76 -3.49
C ALA A 300 18.38 -9.54 -2.92
N THR A 301 18.89 -9.60 -1.69
CA THR A 301 19.27 -8.39 -0.94
C THR A 301 20.77 -8.25 -0.70
N LEU A 302 21.55 -9.33 -0.80
CA LEU A 302 23.00 -9.28 -0.66
C LEU A 302 23.62 -8.36 -1.72
N PRO A 303 24.56 -7.47 -1.33
CA PRO A 303 25.28 -6.65 -2.29
C PRO A 303 26.01 -7.55 -3.30
N GLY A 304 25.89 -7.24 -4.60
CA GLY A 304 26.72 -7.89 -5.61
C GLY A 304 28.21 -7.66 -5.31
N ARG A 305 29.10 -8.54 -5.79
CA ARG A 305 30.56 -8.41 -5.68
C ARG A 305 31.12 -7.23 -6.51
N LYS A 306 30.68 -6.00 -6.26
CA LYS A 306 31.31 -4.78 -6.79
C LYS A 306 31.55 -3.78 -5.65
N ARG A 307 32.73 -3.89 -5.03
CA ARG A 307 33.48 -2.80 -4.37
C ARG A 307 34.62 -2.43 -5.34
N ALA A 308 35.10 -1.21 -5.51
CA ALA A 308 34.77 0.11 -5.00
C ALA A 308 34.93 1.08 -6.18
N ARG A 309 34.20 2.20 -6.22
CA ARG A 309 34.60 3.29 -7.11
C ARG A 309 35.91 3.88 -6.57
N PRO A 310 36.96 4.04 -7.38
CA PRO A 310 38.15 4.75 -6.93
C PRO A 310 37.73 6.16 -6.56
N VAL A 311 38.12 6.59 -5.35
CA VAL A 311 38.13 8.00 -4.99
C VAL A 311 39.11 8.65 -5.95
N LEU A 312 38.62 9.42 -6.92
CA LEU A 312 39.46 10.35 -7.65
C LEU A 312 39.82 11.45 -6.67
N THR A 313 40.98 11.31 -6.03
CA THR A 313 41.69 12.44 -5.41
C THR A 313 42.07 13.37 -6.56
N THR A 314 41.34 14.48 -6.69
CA THR A 314 41.82 15.64 -7.44
C THR A 314 43.02 16.19 -6.68
N VAL A 315 44.21 16.05 -7.27
CA VAL A 315 45.42 16.80 -6.91
C VAL A 315 45.28 18.22 -7.46
#